data_AF-A0A920FBN0-F1
#
_entry.id   AF-A0A920FBN0-F1
#
_cell.length_a   1.000
_cell.length_b   1.000
_cell.length_c   1.000
_cell.angle_alpha   90.00
_cell.angle_beta   90.00
_cell.angle_gamma   90.00
#
_symmetry.space_group_name_H-M   'P 1'
#
loop_
_entity.id
_entity.type
_entity.pdbx_description
1 polymer ?
#
loop_
_entity_poly.entity_id
_entity_poly.type
_entity_poly.pdbx_seq_one_letter_code
_entity_poly.pdbx_strand_id
1 'polypeptide(L)'
;MSYNRTNTVNLIALQAALITLEGVKDATLDQTHKKTTNVSLLPMPRLPAISDLNPTIISLVEELNSLGEEDGTIIASMYRHLAYWPNYLALVKIALEPIASSGELKRAIDKSREQSAKKALSLSKFLAPFPPSISSSCSYEIKSVLELFTRHPLSKMVVICGMLMEALEN
;
A
#
# COMPACT_ATOMS: atom_id res chain seq x y z
N MET A 1 5.78 -10.10 -8.19
CA MET A 1 4.87 -9.10 -8.79
C MET A 1 5.37 -7.67 -8.54
N SER A 2 5.23 -6.77 -9.52
CA SER A 2 5.58 -5.34 -9.38
C SER A 2 4.88 -4.67 -8.20
N TYR A 3 3.63 -5.05 -7.92
CA TYR A 3 2.83 -4.50 -6.82
C TYR A 3 3.41 -4.80 -5.44
N ASN A 4 3.89 -6.02 -5.17
CA ASN A 4 4.45 -6.35 -3.84
C ASN A 4 5.58 -5.38 -3.45
N ARG A 5 6.52 -5.19 -4.39
CA ARG A 5 7.66 -4.29 -4.20
C ARG A 5 7.20 -2.84 -4.07
N THR A 6 6.39 -2.35 -5.00
CA THR A 6 5.96 -0.95 -5.02
C THR A 6 5.10 -0.59 -3.80
N ASN A 7 4.15 -1.45 -3.41
CA ASN A 7 3.31 -1.23 -2.23
C ASN A 7 4.14 -1.22 -0.95
N THR A 8 5.14 -2.10 -0.83
CA THR A 8 6.05 -2.13 0.32
C THR A 8 6.89 -0.85 0.41
N VAL A 9 7.48 -0.42 -0.70
CA VAL A 9 8.26 0.82 -0.75
C VAL A 9 7.39 2.03 -0.42
N ASN A 10 6.19 2.11 -1.02
CA ASN A 10 5.25 3.20 -0.78
C ASN A 10 4.77 3.23 0.66
N LEU A 11 4.46 2.08 1.28
CA LEU A 11 4.04 2.02 2.67
C LEU A 11 5.09 2.63 3.59
N ILE A 12 6.34 2.19 3.46
CA ILE A 12 7.47 2.66 4.28
C ILE A 12 7.73 4.15 4.02
N ALA A 13 7.74 4.57 2.75
CA ALA A 13 8.03 5.96 2.37
C ALA A 13 6.96 6.93 2.88
N LEU A 14 5.68 6.60 2.76
CA LEU A 14 4.58 7.44 3.22
C LEU A 14 4.49 7.46 4.75
N GLN A 15 4.77 6.34 5.44
CA GLN A 15 4.90 6.33 6.90
C GLN A 15 6.08 7.20 7.36
N ALA A 16 7.21 7.18 6.64
CA ALA A 16 8.35 8.03 6.96
C ALA A 16 8.01 9.52 6.77
N ALA A 17 7.30 9.86 5.70
CA ALA A 17 6.79 11.22 5.47
C ALA A 17 5.82 11.66 6.58
N LEU A 18 4.93 10.77 7.04
CA LEU A 18 4.02 11.06 8.15
C LEU A 18 4.79 11.36 9.44
N ILE A 19 5.81 10.55 9.78
CA ILE A 19 6.69 10.79 10.93
C ILE A 19 7.38 12.15 10.82
N THR A 20 7.90 12.51 9.64
CA THR A 20 8.56 13.81 9.41
C THR A 20 7.58 14.99 9.51
N LEU A 21 6.33 14.81 9.08
CA LEU A 21 5.27 15.83 9.18
C LEU A 21 4.84 16.08 10.63
N GLU A 22 4.77 15.02 11.45
CA GLU A 22 4.40 15.12 12.87
C GLU A 22 5.57 15.59 13.75
N GLY A 23 6.80 15.20 13.39
CA GLY A 23 8.04 15.47 14.13
C GLY A 23 8.72 16.80 13.78
N VAL A 24 7.96 17.90 13.68
CA VAL A 24 8.55 19.23 13.48
C VAL A 24 9.38 19.63 14.70
N LYS A 25 10.70 19.36 14.66
CA LYS A 25 11.82 20.21 15.14
C LYS A 25 13.15 19.44 15.06
N ASP A 26 14.08 19.97 14.27
CA ASP A 26 15.53 19.72 14.35
C ASP A 26 16.03 18.27 14.20
N ALA A 27 15.53 17.54 13.20
CA ALA A 27 16.25 16.35 12.73
C ALA A 27 17.47 16.79 11.90
N THR A 28 18.68 16.59 12.41
CA THR A 28 19.91 16.71 11.64
C THR A 28 19.90 15.66 10.54
N LEU A 29 19.91 16.10 9.28
CA LEU A 29 19.97 15.23 8.11
C LEU A 29 21.26 14.40 8.15
N ASP A 30 21.13 13.08 8.18
CA ASP A 30 22.25 12.21 7.85
C ASP A 30 22.40 12.18 6.32
N GLN A 31 23.47 12.76 5.80
CA GLN A 31 23.69 12.88 4.35
C GLN A 31 24.31 11.63 3.72
N THR A 32 24.56 10.57 4.51
CA THR A 32 25.19 9.35 4.00
C THR A 32 24.17 8.39 3.37
N HIS A 33 23.78 8.68 2.13
CA HIS A 33 22.97 7.76 1.34
C HIS A 33 23.73 7.16 0.16
N LYS A 34 23.84 5.83 0.14
CA LYS A 34 24.28 5.10 -1.05
C LYS A 34 23.21 5.21 -2.12
N LYS A 35 23.59 5.65 -3.32
CA LYS A 35 22.77 5.52 -4.54
C LYS A 35 22.36 4.05 -4.69
N THR A 36 21.06 3.80 -4.72
CA THR A 36 20.52 2.49 -5.07
C THR A 36 20.50 2.34 -6.59
N THR A 37 20.69 1.10 -7.05
CA THR A 37 20.55 0.75 -8.46
C THR A 37 19.07 0.74 -8.83
N ASN A 38 18.74 1.41 -9.94
CA ASN A 38 17.41 1.32 -10.54
C ASN A 38 17.21 -0.09 -11.10
N VAL A 39 16.38 -0.88 -10.44
CA VAL A 39 15.91 -2.16 -10.99
C VAL A 39 14.80 -1.83 -12.00
N SER A 40 15.04 -2.14 -13.27
CA SER A 40 14.04 -2.00 -14.32
C SER A 40 12.88 -2.97 -14.06
N LEU A 41 11.68 -2.43 -13.86
CA LEU A 41 10.46 -3.21 -13.79
C LEU A 41 9.86 -3.32 -15.20
N LEU A 42 9.28 -4.47 -15.54
CA LEU A 42 8.51 -4.59 -16.77
C LEU A 42 7.36 -3.57 -16.79
N PRO A 43 7.05 -2.95 -17.94
CA PRO A 43 5.95 -2.02 -18.04
C PRO A 43 4.64 -2.73 -17.71
N MET A 44 3.84 -2.13 -16.83
CA MET A 44 2.49 -2.62 -16.52
C MET A 44 1.54 -2.26 -17.66
N PRO A 45 0.51 -3.09 -17.94
CA PRO A 45 -0.57 -2.69 -18.80
C PRO A 45 -1.26 -1.43 -18.28
N ARG A 46 -2.03 -0.75 -19.14
CA ARG A 46 -2.81 0.42 -18.72
C ARG A 46 -3.78 0.00 -17.62
N LEU A 47 -3.97 0.85 -16.61
CA LEU A 47 -4.99 0.62 -15.58
C LEU A 47 -6.37 0.89 -16.17
N PRO A 48 -7.29 -0.11 -16.22
CA PRO A 48 -8.64 0.14 -16.68
C PRO A 48 -9.38 1.07 -15.71
N ALA A 49 -10.19 1.99 -16.25
CA ALA A 49 -11.12 2.72 -15.41
C ALA A 49 -12.18 1.75 -14.90
N ILE A 50 -12.64 1.92 -13.65
CA ILE A 50 -13.59 0.98 -13.06
C ILE A 50 -14.94 1.01 -13.79
N SER A 51 -15.33 2.18 -14.32
CA SER A 51 -16.51 2.38 -15.16
C SER A 51 -16.49 1.58 -16.47
N ASP A 52 -15.31 1.15 -16.92
CA ASP A 52 -15.14 0.44 -18.19
C ASP A 52 -15.25 -1.08 -18.00
N LEU A 53 -15.33 -1.56 -16.76
CA LEU A 53 -15.42 -2.98 -16.45
C LEU A 53 -16.88 -3.47 -16.52
N ASN A 54 -17.05 -4.75 -16.83
CA ASN A 54 -18.37 -5.40 -16.73
C ASN A 54 -18.88 -5.35 -15.27
N PRO A 55 -20.18 -5.10 -15.03
CA PRO A 55 -20.74 -5.00 -13.67
C PRO A 55 -20.40 -6.19 -12.74
N THR A 56 -20.37 -7.42 -13.25
CA THR A 56 -19.97 -8.59 -12.46
C THR A 56 -18.50 -8.53 -12.03
N ILE A 57 -17.63 -7.97 -12.87
CA ILE A 57 -16.22 -7.77 -12.56
C ILE A 57 -16.03 -6.62 -11.58
N ILE A 58 -16.85 -5.57 -11.68
CA ILE A 58 -16.87 -4.50 -10.68
C ILE A 58 -17.22 -5.08 -9.30
N SER A 59 -18.31 -5.86 -9.20
CA SER A 59 -18.69 -6.54 -7.94
C SER A 59 -17.55 -7.38 -7.39
N LEU A 60 -16.89 -8.18 -8.25
CA LEU A 60 -15.76 -9.01 -7.84
C LEU A 60 -14.56 -8.18 -7.34
N VAL A 61 -14.25 -7.06 -7.99
CA VAL A 61 -13.20 -6.13 -7.56
C VAL A 61 -13.55 -5.49 -6.21
N GLU A 62 -14.81 -5.10 -6.00
CA GLU A 62 -15.29 -4.51 -4.74
C GLU A 62 -15.28 -5.54 -3.61
N GLU A 63 -15.76 -6.76 -3.85
CA GLU A 63 -15.73 -7.87 -2.89
C GLU A 63 -14.29 -8.19 -2.48
N LEU A 64 -13.36 -8.29 -3.43
CA LEU A 64 -11.94 -8.45 -3.12
C LEU A 64 -11.37 -7.26 -2.35
N ASN A 65 -11.76 -6.04 -2.73
CA ASN A 65 -11.30 -4.86 -2.02
C ASN A 65 -11.79 -4.84 -0.58
N SER A 66 -12.96 -5.42 -0.28
CA SER A 66 -13.50 -5.50 1.09
C SER A 66 -12.71 -6.44 2.01
N LEU A 67 -11.92 -7.37 1.48
CA LEU A 67 -11.16 -8.33 2.29
C LEU A 67 -10.05 -7.61 3.08
N GLY A 68 -10.12 -7.63 4.41
CA GLY A 68 -9.18 -6.90 5.26
C GLY A 68 -9.28 -5.38 5.12
N GLU A 69 -10.40 -4.89 4.61
CA GLU A 69 -10.71 -3.46 4.50
C GLU A 69 -11.18 -2.91 5.85
N GLU A 70 -10.87 -1.64 6.08
CA GLU A 70 -11.31 -0.92 7.29
C GLU A 70 -11.97 0.42 6.91
N ASP A 71 -11.70 0.99 5.73
CA ASP A 71 -12.21 2.30 5.31
C ASP A 71 -12.97 2.25 3.97
N GLY A 72 -12.52 1.43 3.02
CA GLY A 72 -13.26 1.16 1.78
C GLY A 72 -13.23 2.29 0.74
N THR A 73 -12.65 3.46 1.06
CA THR A 73 -12.61 4.61 0.14
C THR A 73 -11.76 4.36 -1.10
N ILE A 74 -10.70 3.53 -0.98
CA ILE A 74 -9.71 3.34 -2.04
C ILE A 74 -9.75 1.92 -2.57
N ILE A 75 -10.05 1.78 -3.86
CA ILE A 75 -9.91 0.52 -4.58
C ILE A 75 -8.47 0.34 -5.04
N ALA A 76 -7.83 -0.74 -4.57
CA ALA A 76 -6.46 -1.04 -4.95
C ALA A 76 -6.31 -1.25 -6.47
N SER A 77 -5.34 -0.58 -7.07
CA SER A 77 -5.07 -0.68 -8.51
C SER A 77 -4.74 -2.11 -8.97
N MET A 78 -4.22 -2.96 -8.07
CA MET A 78 -3.94 -4.37 -8.38
C MET A 78 -5.20 -5.11 -8.83
N TYR A 79 -6.32 -4.98 -8.12
CA TYR A 79 -7.56 -5.69 -8.47
C TYR A 79 -8.11 -5.25 -9.83
N ARG A 80 -8.00 -3.94 -10.14
CA ARG A 80 -8.35 -3.41 -11.45
C ARG A 80 -7.45 -3.93 -12.57
N HIS A 81 -6.14 -4.11 -12.34
CA HIS A 81 -5.29 -4.78 -13.33
C HIS A 81 -5.61 -6.26 -13.48
N LEU A 82 -5.91 -6.96 -12.38
CA LEU A 82 -6.29 -8.37 -12.42
C LEU A 82 -7.65 -8.59 -13.10
N ALA A 83 -8.47 -7.55 -13.26
CA ALA A 83 -9.71 -7.59 -14.04
C ALA A 83 -9.49 -7.95 -15.53
N TYR A 84 -8.27 -7.80 -16.07
CA TYR A 84 -7.93 -8.34 -17.39
C TYR A 84 -7.95 -9.87 -17.44
N TRP A 85 -7.88 -10.54 -16.29
CA TRP A 85 -7.98 -11.99 -16.15
C TRP A 85 -9.07 -12.37 -15.13
N PRO A 86 -10.37 -12.22 -15.47
CA PRO A 86 -11.48 -12.44 -14.56
C PRO A 86 -11.45 -13.76 -13.79
N ASN A 87 -11.08 -14.85 -14.47
CA ASN A 87 -11.00 -16.17 -13.83
C ASN A 87 -9.90 -16.22 -12.76
N TYR A 88 -8.75 -15.58 -13.03
CA TYR A 88 -7.68 -15.49 -12.03
C TYR A 88 -8.09 -14.57 -10.87
N LEU A 89 -8.77 -13.46 -11.15
CA LEU A 89 -9.33 -12.60 -10.12
C LEU A 89 -10.30 -13.36 -9.20
N ALA A 90 -11.16 -14.22 -9.76
CA ALA A 90 -12.07 -15.06 -8.98
C ALA A 90 -11.32 -16.10 -8.13
N LEU A 91 -10.25 -16.71 -8.66
CA LEU A 91 -9.41 -17.63 -7.90
C LEU A 91 -8.71 -16.93 -6.71
N VAL A 92 -8.21 -15.71 -6.91
CA VAL A 92 -7.64 -14.89 -5.83
C VAL A 92 -8.66 -14.68 -4.72
N LYS A 93 -9.94 -14.43 -5.05
CA LYS A 93 -11.00 -14.29 -4.05
C LYS A 93 -11.20 -15.56 -3.25
N ILE A 94 -11.38 -16.70 -3.92
CA ILE A 94 -11.56 -18.01 -3.29
C ILE A 94 -10.39 -18.34 -2.35
N ALA A 95 -9.15 -18.01 -2.75
CA ALA A 95 -7.97 -18.26 -1.93
C ALA A 95 -7.91 -17.35 -0.67
N LEU A 96 -8.30 -16.08 -0.79
CA LEU A 96 -8.19 -15.11 0.31
C LEU A 96 -9.38 -15.16 1.29
N GLU A 97 -10.57 -15.57 0.85
CA GLU A 97 -11.79 -15.60 1.67
C GLU A 97 -11.63 -16.38 3.00
N PRO A 98 -11.08 -17.61 3.02
CA PRO A 98 -10.88 -18.35 4.26
C PRO A 98 -9.88 -17.67 5.21
N ILE A 99 -8.82 -17.08 4.66
CA ILE A 99 -7.76 -16.38 5.42
C ILE A 99 -8.30 -15.07 6.03
N ALA A 100 -9.18 -14.38 5.30
CA ALA A 100 -9.89 -13.21 5.79
C ALA A 100 -10.88 -13.60 6.91
N SER A 101 -11.66 -14.65 6.68
CA SER A 101 -12.69 -15.13 7.61
C SER A 101 -12.11 -15.65 8.94
N SER A 102 -10.90 -16.21 8.93
CA SER A 102 -10.18 -16.65 10.14
C SER A 102 -9.54 -15.49 10.93
N GLY A 103 -9.62 -14.26 10.41
CA GLY A 103 -8.96 -13.08 10.94
C GLY A 103 -7.43 -13.07 10.75
N GLU A 104 -6.87 -14.06 10.06
CA GLU A 104 -5.44 -14.16 9.80
C GLU A 104 -4.96 -13.01 8.93
N LEU A 105 -5.73 -12.65 7.89
CA LEU A 105 -5.43 -11.51 7.05
C LEU A 105 -5.29 -10.22 7.88
N LYS A 106 -6.23 -9.97 8.80
CA LYS A 106 -6.20 -8.80 9.68
C LYS A 106 -4.94 -8.77 10.55
N ARG A 107 -4.61 -9.90 11.19
CA ARG A 107 -3.40 -10.02 12.02
C ARG A 107 -2.13 -9.78 11.21
N ALA A 108 -2.06 -10.31 9.99
CA ALA A 108 -0.92 -10.09 9.09
C ALA A 108 -0.80 -8.61 8.67
N ILE A 109 -1.92 -7.94 8.40
CA ILE A 109 -1.95 -6.50 8.08
C ILE A 109 -1.42 -5.68 9.26
N ASP A 110 -1.88 -5.96 10.48
CA ASP A 110 -1.43 -5.25 11.68
C ASP A 110 0.07 -5.46 11.94
N LYS A 111 0.55 -6.69 11.77
CA LYS A 111 1.98 -7.00 11.85
C LYS A 111 2.80 -6.27 10.78
N SER A 112 2.30 -6.20 9.55
CA SER A 112 2.96 -5.49 8.45
C SER A 112 3.06 -3.98 8.72
N ARG A 113 2.02 -3.38 9.30
CA ARG A 113 2.02 -1.98 9.76
C ARG A 113 3.11 -1.73 10.80
N GLU A 114 3.21 -2.58 11.81
CA GLU A 114 4.21 -2.46 12.87
C GLU A 114 5.64 -2.59 12.32
N GLN A 115 5.88 -3.59 11.46
CA GLN A 115 7.18 -3.82 10.85
C GLN A 115 7.60 -2.68 9.92
N SER A 116 6.64 -2.14 9.14
CA SER A 116 6.89 -1.03 8.23
C SER A 116 7.16 0.26 8.99
N ALA A 117 6.46 0.51 10.11
CA ALA A 117 6.69 1.68 10.96
C ALA A 117 8.11 1.71 11.53
N LYS A 118 8.67 0.56 11.94
CA LYS A 118 10.08 0.45 12.39
C LYS A 118 11.07 0.86 11.29
N LYS A 119 10.81 0.45 10.04
CA LYS A 119 11.64 0.83 8.88
C LYS A 119 11.45 2.30 8.51
N ALA A 120 10.22 2.79 8.59
CA ALA A 120 9.87 4.18 8.31
C ALA A 120 10.56 5.15 9.28
N LEU A 121 10.68 4.79 10.56
CA LEU A 121 11.44 5.58 11.54
C LEU A 121 12.93 5.69 11.21
N SER A 122 13.52 4.65 10.63
CA SER A 122 14.90 4.71 10.15
C SER A 122 15.01 5.62 8.92
N LEU A 123 14.07 5.48 7.97
CA LEU A 123 14.05 6.25 6.73
C LEU A 123 13.76 7.75 6.97
N SER A 124 12.90 8.09 7.93
CA SER A 124 12.49 9.48 8.19
C SER A 124 13.66 10.40 8.58
N LYS A 125 14.73 9.84 9.17
CA LYS A 125 15.97 10.55 9.52
C LYS A 125 16.72 11.11 8.31
N PHE A 126 16.40 10.62 7.13
CA PHE A 126 17.02 11.04 5.88
C PHE A 126 16.09 11.87 4.99
N LEU A 127 14.84 12.07 5.40
CA LEU A 127 13.89 12.91 4.68
C LEU A 127 14.08 14.37 5.10
N ALA A 128 14.05 15.27 4.11
CA ALA A 128 13.98 16.69 4.39
C ALA A 128 12.71 17.01 5.18
N PRO A 129 12.77 17.92 6.17
CA PRO A 129 11.57 18.36 6.88
C PRO A 129 10.60 19.04 5.91
N PHE A 130 9.31 19.01 6.25
CA PHE A 130 8.31 19.78 5.51
C PHE A 130 8.63 21.28 5.60
N PRO A 131 8.36 22.06 4.53
CA PRO A 131 8.65 23.49 4.53
C PRO A 131 7.92 24.21 5.67
N PRO A 132 8.59 25.12 6.42
CA PRO A 132 7.96 25.86 7.51
C PRO A 132 6.83 26.79 7.04
N SER A 133 6.73 27.05 5.73
CA SER A 133 5.68 27.86 5.10
C SER A 133 4.36 27.11 4.87
N ILE A 134 4.28 25.82 5.18
CA ILE A 134 3.04 25.06 5.05
C ILE A 134 1.99 25.56 6.06
N SER A 135 0.78 25.85 5.59
CA SER A 135 -0.32 26.25 6.48
C SER A 135 -0.79 25.06 7.33
N SER A 136 -1.37 25.33 8.51
CA SER A 136 -1.91 24.27 9.36
C SER A 136 -3.01 23.44 8.69
N SER A 137 -3.84 24.06 7.83
CA SER A 137 -4.86 23.36 7.04
C SER A 137 -4.24 22.38 6.06
N CYS A 138 -3.22 22.83 5.32
CA CYS A 138 -2.51 21.98 4.36
C CYS A 138 -1.78 20.83 5.07
N SER A 139 -1.15 21.09 6.22
CA SER A 139 -0.52 20.05 7.04
C SER A 139 -1.53 18.99 7.49
N TYR A 140 -2.72 19.41 7.93
CA TYR A 140 -3.80 18.50 8.31
C TYR A 140 -4.27 17.63 7.13
N GLU A 141 -4.49 18.23 5.97
CA GLU A 141 -4.90 17.49 4.76
C GLU A 141 -3.85 16.46 4.34
N ILE A 142 -2.56 16.84 4.30
CA ILE A 142 -1.47 15.91 3.99
C ILE A 142 -1.46 14.76 5.01
N LYS A 143 -1.56 15.08 6.31
CA LYS A 143 -1.60 14.07 7.36
C LYS A 143 -2.74 13.09 7.14
N SER A 144 -3.97 13.56 6.91
CA SER A 144 -5.13 12.70 6.70
C SER A 144 -4.96 11.78 5.49
N VAL A 145 -4.38 12.28 4.39
CA VAL A 145 -4.11 11.46 3.20
C VAL A 145 -3.02 10.41 3.49
N LEU A 146 -1.93 10.79 4.15
CA LEU A 146 -0.87 9.84 4.51
C LEU A 146 -1.38 8.75 5.45
N GLU A 147 -2.17 9.10 6.46
CA GLU A 147 -2.81 8.16 7.37
C GLU A 147 -3.75 7.21 6.61
N LEU A 148 -4.62 7.73 5.74
CA LEU A 148 -5.52 6.94 4.90
C LEU A 148 -4.75 5.87 4.12
N PHE A 149 -3.72 6.26 3.35
CA PHE A 149 -2.99 5.34 2.50
C PHE A 149 -2.15 4.32 3.27
N THR A 150 -1.47 4.76 4.32
CA THR A 150 -0.56 3.90 5.10
C THR A 150 -1.34 2.94 5.98
N ARG A 151 -2.45 3.38 6.57
CA ARG A 151 -3.31 2.51 7.36
C ARG A 151 -3.98 1.48 6.45
N HIS A 152 -4.56 1.88 5.34
CA HIS A 152 -5.50 1.01 4.61
C HIS A 152 -4.91 0.35 3.35
N PRO A 153 -4.97 0.97 2.15
CA PRO A 153 -4.71 0.27 0.90
C PRO A 153 -3.29 -0.29 0.82
N LEU A 154 -2.28 0.41 1.33
CA LEU A 154 -0.90 -0.06 1.21
C LEU A 154 -0.60 -1.24 2.13
N SER A 155 -1.00 -1.17 3.41
CA SER A 155 -0.74 -2.24 4.37
C SER A 155 -1.45 -3.54 4.00
N LYS A 156 -2.72 -3.45 3.58
CA LYS A 156 -3.47 -4.58 3.04
C LYS A 156 -2.78 -5.17 1.81
N MET A 157 -2.39 -4.33 0.85
CA MET A 157 -1.82 -4.81 -0.40
C MET A 157 -0.43 -5.41 -0.23
N VAL A 158 0.39 -4.95 0.71
CA VAL A 158 1.69 -5.59 1.02
C VAL A 158 1.47 -7.04 1.44
N VAL A 159 0.50 -7.29 2.33
CA VAL A 159 0.21 -8.64 2.83
C VAL A 159 -0.39 -9.52 1.74
N ILE A 160 -1.43 -9.04 1.05
CA ILE A 160 -2.10 -9.82 0.01
C ILE A 160 -1.14 -10.13 -1.15
N CYS A 161 -0.32 -9.17 -1.58
CA CYS A 161 0.68 -9.42 -2.61
C CYS A 161 1.74 -10.43 -2.14
N GLY A 162 2.12 -10.42 -0.85
CA GLY A 162 3.03 -11.39 -0.26
C GLY A 162 2.44 -12.80 -0.26
N MET A 163 1.23 -12.97 0.26
CA MET A 163 0.53 -14.27 0.29
C MET A 163 0.36 -14.85 -1.12
N LEU A 164 -0.01 -14.02 -2.11
CA LEU A 164 -0.15 -14.46 -3.50
C LEU A 164 1.18 -14.87 -4.14
N MET A 165 2.29 -14.24 -3.76
CA MET A 165 3.62 -14.63 -4.23
C MET A 165 4.03 -15.99 -3.63
N GLU A 166 3.85 -16.17 -2.33
CA GLU A 166 4.14 -17.45 -1.66
C GLU A 166 3.32 -18.61 -2.24
N ALA A 167 2.04 -18.36 -2.58
CA ALA A 167 1.19 -19.36 -3.21
C ALA A 167 1.61 -19.75 -4.64
N LEU A 168 2.44 -18.94 -5.31
CA LEU A 168 2.99 -19.24 -6.65
C LEU A 168 4.35 -19.97 -6.58
N GLU A 169 5.00 -19.97 -5.42
CA GLU A 169 6.31 -20.59 -5.20
C GLU A 169 6.21 -22.01 -4.62
N ASN A 170 5.00 -22.45 -4.26
CA ASN A 170 4.66 -23.81 -3.80
C ASN A 170 3.88 -24.58 -4.86
#